data_AF-A0A8S9XWH3-F1
#
_entry.id   AF-A0A8S9XWH3-F1
#
_cell.length_a   1.000
_cell.length_b   1.000
_cell.length_c   1.000
_cell.angle_alpha   90.00
_cell.angle_beta   90.00
_cell.angle_gamma   90.00
#
_symmetry.space_group_name_H-M   'P 1'
#
loop_
_entity.id
_entity.type
_entity.pdbx_description
1 polymer ?
#
loop_
_entity_poly.entity_id
_entity_poly.type
_entity_poly.pdbx_seq_one_letter_code
_entity_poly.pdbx_strand_id
1 'polypeptide(L)'
;MDLISLQDCRAIAEKCLGSENVVVLKYEITSFEEAAAGFIGASKSLRITAEKDGNTVELDFFTKTLPENEYHRKNVLETKNEVKTNVKNLLASNPSLLSPSKTFRNALAHADLWTNNIMFQYDSSKVITDCILVDYQLVGYCPPSVDVYSMIFI
;
A
#
# COMPACT_ATOMS: atom_id res chain seq x y z
N MET A 1 18.56 -7.61 7.97
CA MET A 1 17.88 -6.54 8.73
C MET A 1 16.42 -6.91 8.72
N ASP A 2 15.88 -7.27 9.87
CA ASP A 2 14.48 -7.68 9.97
C ASP A 2 13.60 -6.49 9.61
N LEU A 3 12.68 -6.71 8.67
CA LEU A 3 11.79 -5.68 8.15
C LEU A 3 10.92 -5.07 9.25
N ILE A 4 10.58 -5.88 10.25
CA ILE A 4 9.77 -5.54 11.39
C ILE A 4 10.30 -6.30 12.62
N SER A 5 10.36 -5.62 13.76
CA SER A 5 10.75 -6.24 15.03
C SER A 5 9.53 -6.78 15.80
N LEU A 6 9.77 -7.65 16.78
CA LEU A 6 8.73 -8.09 17.72
C LEU A 6 8.08 -6.90 18.45
N GLN A 7 8.86 -5.85 18.75
CA GLN A 7 8.36 -4.65 19.41
C GLN A 7 7.41 -3.86 18.50
N ASP A 8 7.71 -3.77 17.20
CA ASP A 8 6.81 -3.16 16.23
C ASP A 8 5.51 -3.97 16.10
N CYS A 9 5.60 -5.30 16.04
CA CYS A 9 4.42 -6.19 16.02
C CYS A 9 3.55 -6.00 17.26
N ARG A 10 4.16 -5.84 18.44
CA ARG A 10 3.44 -5.56 19.69
C ARG A 10 2.71 -4.22 19.62
N ALA A 11 3.40 -3.16 19.21
CA ALA A 11 2.78 -1.83 19.07
C ALA A 11 1.61 -1.83 18.05
N ILE A 12 1.75 -2.56 16.95
CA ILE A 12 0.67 -2.74 15.96
C ILE A 12 -0.52 -3.48 16.58
N ALA A 13 -0.27 -4.60 17.28
CA ALA A 13 -1.32 -5.42 17.88
C ALA A 13 -2.07 -4.66 18.99
N GLU A 14 -1.36 -3.95 19.87
CA GLU A 14 -1.95 -3.12 20.93
C GLU A 14 -2.85 -2.03 20.34
N LYS A 15 -2.39 -1.36 19.28
CA LYS A 15 -3.17 -0.33 18.57
C LYS A 15 -4.40 -0.90 17.86
N CYS A 16 -4.26 -2.04 17.20
CA CYS A 16 -5.35 -2.69 16.46
C CYS A 16 -6.44 -3.22 17.40
N LEU A 17 -6.03 -3.80 18.53
CA LEU A 17 -6.93 -4.40 19.51
C LEU A 17 -7.43 -3.42 20.57
N GLY A 18 -6.92 -2.18 20.57
CA GLY A 18 -7.26 -1.14 21.54
C GLY A 18 -6.96 -1.53 22.99
N SER A 19 -5.87 -2.26 23.23
CA SER A 19 -5.49 -2.78 24.55
C SER A 19 -3.98 -2.83 24.72
N GLU A 20 -3.46 -2.48 25.90
CA GLU A 20 -2.05 -2.66 26.26
C GLU A 20 -1.75 -4.06 26.81
N ASN A 21 -2.80 -4.82 27.16
CA ASN A 21 -2.70 -6.20 27.64
C ASN A 21 -2.70 -7.19 26.46
N VAL A 22 -1.73 -7.04 25.56
CA VAL A 22 -1.56 -7.90 24.39
C VAL A 22 -0.19 -8.56 24.44
N VAL A 23 -0.18 -9.89 24.29
CA VAL A 23 1.05 -10.68 24.20
C VAL A 23 1.19 -11.22 22.79
N VAL A 24 2.19 -10.75 22.03
CA VAL A 24 2.48 -11.31 20.72
C VAL A 24 3.17 -12.67 20.89
N LEU A 25 2.54 -13.73 20.40
CA LEU A 25 3.04 -15.10 20.47
C LEU A 25 4.01 -15.39 19.32
N LYS A 26 3.65 -14.98 18.10
CA LYS A 26 4.50 -15.09 16.90
C LYS A 26 4.07 -14.09 15.83
N TYR A 27 4.94 -13.86 14.86
CA TYR A 27 4.60 -13.15 13.63
C TYR A 27 5.28 -13.79 12.42
N GLU A 28 4.63 -13.70 11.27
CA GLU A 28 5.09 -14.27 10.00
C GLU A 28 4.96 -13.21 8.91
N ILE A 29 5.99 -13.07 8.07
CA ILE A 29 5.93 -12.21 6.88
C ILE A 29 6.00 -13.11 5.66
N THR A 30 5.00 -13.02 4.79
CA THR A 30 4.94 -13.77 3.53
C THR A 30 4.88 -12.79 2.36
N SER A 31 5.79 -12.95 1.38
CA SER A 31 5.72 -12.19 0.13
C SER A 31 4.52 -12.65 -0.69
N PHE A 32 3.84 -11.72 -1.38
CA PHE A 32 2.88 -12.07 -2.42
C PHE A 32 3.63 -12.64 -3.65
N GLU A 33 2.96 -13.40 -4.51
CA GLU A 33 3.55 -14.09 -5.68
C GLU A 33 4.46 -13.19 -6.55
N GLU A 34 5.39 -13.80 -7.30
CA GLU A 34 6.40 -13.13 -8.15
C GLU A 34 5.84 -12.05 -9.08
N ALA A 35 4.61 -12.20 -9.56
CA ALA A 35 3.95 -11.22 -10.42
C ALA A 35 3.77 -9.84 -9.75
N ALA A 36 3.85 -9.76 -8.43
CA ALA A 36 3.75 -8.54 -7.63
C ALA A 36 5.12 -8.02 -7.11
N ALA A 37 6.25 -8.52 -7.64
CA ALA A 37 7.59 -8.02 -7.33
C ALA A 37 7.75 -6.58 -7.86
N GLY A 38 7.31 -5.61 -7.06
CA GLY A 38 7.24 -4.21 -7.49
C GLY A 38 8.62 -3.56 -7.66
N PHE A 39 8.69 -2.64 -8.63
CA PHE A 39 9.90 -1.89 -8.99
C PHE A 39 10.30 -0.86 -7.93
N ILE A 40 9.33 -0.23 -7.27
CA ILE A 40 9.54 0.86 -6.30
C ILE A 40 9.37 0.37 -4.85
N GLY A 41 8.71 -0.76 -4.67
CA GLY A 41 8.53 -1.42 -3.38
C GLY A 41 8.01 -2.83 -3.56
N ALA A 42 8.13 -3.65 -2.52
CA ALA A 42 7.55 -4.99 -2.49
C ALA A 42 6.36 -5.00 -1.52
N SER A 43 5.30 -5.70 -1.89
CA SER A 43 4.14 -5.94 -1.04
C SER A 43 4.32 -7.26 -0.31
N LYS A 44 4.01 -7.28 1.00
CA LYS A 44 4.05 -8.50 1.82
C LYS A 44 2.86 -8.54 2.78
N SER A 45 2.41 -9.73 3.11
CA SER A 45 1.49 -9.95 4.22
C SER A 45 2.27 -10.11 5.52
N LEU A 46 1.82 -9.46 6.57
CA LEU A 46 2.28 -9.64 7.95
C LEU A 46 1.13 -10.25 8.74
N ARG A 47 1.34 -11.46 9.25
CA ARG A 47 0.42 -12.12 10.18
C ARG A 47 0.99 -12.03 11.59
N ILE A 48 0.21 -11.50 12.52
CA ILE A 48 0.54 -11.47 13.95
C ILE A 48 -0.43 -12.38 14.69
N THR A 49 0.10 -13.38 15.39
CA THR A 49 -0.68 -14.17 16.35
C THR A 49 -0.42 -13.61 17.74
N ALA A 50 -1.46 -13.14 18.41
CA ALA A 50 -1.36 -12.56 19.74
C ALA A 50 -2.39 -13.19 20.70
N GLU A 51 -2.15 -13.03 21.99
CA GLU A 51 -3.11 -13.35 23.05
C GLU A 51 -3.66 -12.04 23.63
N LYS A 52 -4.98 -11.96 23.75
CA LYS A 52 -5.71 -10.88 24.42
C LYS A 52 -6.79 -11.48 25.31
N ASP A 53 -6.78 -11.11 26.59
CA ASP A 53 -7.78 -11.55 27.57
C ASP A 53 -7.95 -13.08 27.60
N GLY A 54 -6.83 -13.83 27.47
CA GLY A 54 -6.80 -15.30 27.43
C GLY A 54 -7.27 -15.93 26.12
N ASN A 55 -7.58 -15.14 25.08
CA ASN A 55 -7.98 -15.62 23.76
C ASN A 55 -6.89 -15.36 22.73
N THR A 56 -6.59 -16.36 21.90
CA THR A 56 -5.71 -16.18 20.73
C THR A 56 -6.45 -15.44 19.63
N VAL A 57 -5.82 -14.40 19.10
CA VAL A 57 -6.29 -13.60 17.98
C VAL A 57 -5.24 -13.56 16.87
N GLU A 58 -5.71 -13.64 15.63
CA GLU A 58 -4.86 -13.47 14.44
C GLU A 58 -5.18 -12.14 13.78
N LEU A 59 -4.13 -11.37 13.48
CA LEU A 59 -4.21 -10.08 12.82
C LEU A 59 -3.42 -10.15 11.53
N ASP A 60 -4.09 -9.92 10.40
CA ASP A 60 -3.49 -9.90 9.08
C ASP A 60 -3.35 -8.45 8.59
N PHE A 61 -2.14 -8.10 8.15
CA PHE A 61 -1.80 -6.78 7.66
C PHE A 61 -1.13 -6.84 6.30
N PHE A 62 -1.46 -5.87 5.45
CA PHE A 62 -0.68 -5.58 4.26
C PHE A 62 0.48 -4.64 4.61
N THR A 63 1.68 -4.96 4.14
CA THR A 63 2.90 -4.16 4.36
C THR A 63 3.59 -3.87 3.03
N LYS A 64 4.07 -2.63 2.86
CA LYS A 64 4.97 -2.26 1.75
C LYS A 64 6.39 -2.11 2.26
N THR A 65 7.33 -2.61 1.50
CA THR A 65 8.75 -2.63 1.83
C THR A 65 9.57 -2.08 0.67
N LEU A 66 10.87 -1.85 0.89
CA LEU A 66 11.79 -1.64 -0.22
C LEU A 66 11.75 -2.86 -1.17
N PRO A 67 12.05 -2.66 -2.46
CA PRO A 67 12.16 -3.76 -3.41
C PRO A 67 13.09 -4.86 -2.92
N GLU A 68 12.78 -6.11 -3.23
CA GLU A 68 13.66 -7.25 -2.91
C GLU A 68 14.88 -7.27 -3.83
N ASN A 69 14.69 -6.92 -5.10
CA ASN A 69 15.77 -6.77 -6.07
C ASN A 69 16.75 -5.67 -5.63
N GLU A 70 18.04 -6.03 -5.54
CA GLU A 70 19.09 -5.13 -5.04
C GLU A 70 19.27 -3.89 -5.91
N TYR A 71 19.21 -4.03 -7.23
CA TYR A 71 19.33 -2.92 -8.17
C TYR A 71 18.18 -1.91 -7.98
N HIS A 72 16.94 -2.39 -7.92
CA HIS A 72 15.78 -1.53 -7.66
C HIS A 72 15.84 -0.87 -6.28
N ARG A 73 16.22 -1.63 -5.25
CA ARG A 73 16.40 -1.10 -3.89
C ARG A 73 17.42 0.03 -3.84
N LYS A 74 18.58 -0.16 -4.48
CA LYS A 74 19.62 0.86 -4.57
C LYS A 74 19.09 2.12 -5.25
N ASN A 75 18.43 1.96 -6.40
CA ASN A 75 17.86 3.09 -7.13
C ASN A 75 16.84 3.87 -6.29
N VAL A 76 15.94 3.17 -5.58
CA VAL A 76 14.96 3.82 -4.69
C VAL A 76 15.65 4.60 -3.58
N LEU A 77 16.67 4.02 -2.93
CA LEU A 77 17.38 4.68 -1.84
C LEU A 77 18.17 5.92 -2.31
N GLU A 78 18.80 5.84 -3.47
CA GLU A 78 19.63 6.92 -4.01
C GLU A 78 18.79 8.05 -4.58
N THR A 79 17.70 7.73 -5.28
CA THR A 79 16.92 8.74 -6.02
C THR A 79 15.74 9.31 -5.24
N LYS A 80 15.32 8.71 -4.11
CA LYS A 80 14.12 9.13 -3.35
C LYS A 80 14.05 10.64 -3.08
N ASN A 81 15.14 11.22 -2.58
CA ASN A 81 15.15 12.64 -2.21
C ASN A 81 15.19 13.56 -3.44
N GLU A 82 15.93 13.16 -4.47
CA GLU A 82 16.02 13.88 -5.72
C GLU A 82 14.66 13.90 -6.43
N VAL A 83 14.03 12.74 -6.62
CA VAL A 83 12.69 12.61 -7.22
C VAL A 83 11.67 13.45 -6.45
N LYS A 84 11.66 13.36 -5.11
CA LYS A 84 10.76 14.16 -4.27
C LYS A 84 10.96 15.66 -4.47
N THR A 85 12.21 16.09 -4.60
CA THR A 85 12.55 17.51 -4.82
C THR A 85 12.14 17.97 -6.21
N ASN A 86 12.44 17.17 -7.23
CA ASN A 86 12.12 17.47 -8.62
C ASN A 86 10.62 17.52 -8.87
N VAL A 87 9.85 16.57 -8.33
CA VAL A 87 8.38 16.58 -8.41
C VAL A 87 7.81 17.84 -7.74
N LYS A 88 8.30 18.20 -6.55
CA LYS A 88 7.87 19.44 -5.87
C LYS A 88 8.16 20.68 -6.72
N ASN A 89 9.36 20.79 -7.27
CA ASN A 89 9.75 21.93 -8.10
C ASN A 89 8.94 22.00 -9.41
N LEU A 90 8.66 20.85 -10.02
CA LEU A 90 7.81 20.76 -11.21
C LEU A 90 6.40 21.25 -10.93
N LEU A 91 5.79 20.77 -9.84
CA LEU A 91 4.44 21.17 -9.45
C LEU A 91 4.37 22.66 -9.06
N ALA A 92 5.40 23.18 -8.38
CA ALA A 92 5.47 24.59 -8.01
C ALA A 92 5.63 25.51 -9.24
N SER A 93 6.41 25.09 -10.24
CA SER A 93 6.61 25.84 -11.47
C SER A 93 5.45 25.71 -12.47
N ASN A 94 4.66 24.62 -12.38
CA ASN A 94 3.56 24.32 -13.29
C ASN A 94 2.30 23.91 -12.53
N PRO A 95 1.68 24.80 -11.72
CA PRO A 95 0.51 24.46 -10.92
C PRO A 95 -0.70 24.07 -11.77
N SER A 96 -0.74 24.47 -13.05
CA SER A 96 -1.79 24.09 -14.00
C SER A 96 -1.85 22.58 -14.27
N LEU A 97 -0.78 21.82 -13.99
CA LEU A 97 -0.76 20.36 -14.14
C LEU A 97 -1.78 19.66 -13.22
N LEU A 98 -2.16 20.31 -12.12
CA LEU A 98 -3.17 19.80 -11.18
C LEU A 98 -4.56 20.41 -11.44
N SER A 99 -4.70 21.25 -12.47
CA SER A 99 -5.97 21.90 -12.76
C SER A 99 -6.97 20.89 -13.35
N PRO A 100 -8.24 20.92 -12.91
CA PRO A 100 -9.28 20.09 -13.48
C PRO A 100 -9.45 20.34 -14.98
N SER A 101 -9.94 19.33 -15.69
CA SER A 101 -10.29 19.49 -17.10
C SER A 101 -11.39 20.54 -17.27
N LYS A 102 -11.21 21.45 -18.24
CA LYS A 102 -12.26 22.41 -18.62
C LYS A 102 -13.23 21.86 -19.67
N THR A 103 -12.89 20.74 -20.30
CA THR A 103 -13.63 20.16 -21.43
C THR A 103 -14.37 18.89 -21.05
N PHE A 104 -13.81 18.08 -20.15
CA PHE A 104 -14.41 16.81 -19.72
C PHE A 104 -14.90 16.93 -18.28
N ARG A 105 -15.96 16.16 -17.96
CA ARG A 105 -16.47 16.07 -16.61
C ARG A 105 -15.41 15.47 -15.69
N ASN A 106 -15.10 16.17 -14.60
CA ASN A 106 -14.19 15.70 -13.58
C ASN A 106 -14.96 14.94 -12.50
N ALA A 107 -14.28 14.00 -11.85
CA ALA A 107 -14.70 13.31 -10.66
C ALA A 107 -13.50 13.23 -9.70
N LEU A 108 -13.75 12.84 -8.45
CA LEU A 108 -12.67 12.42 -7.57
C LEU A 108 -12.13 11.09 -8.08
N ALA A 109 -10.90 11.08 -8.57
CA ALA A 109 -10.23 9.93 -9.13
C ALA A 109 -9.11 9.48 -8.18
N HIS A 110 -8.83 8.17 -8.18
CA HIS A 110 -7.70 7.59 -7.47
C HIS A 110 -6.36 8.05 -8.08
N ALA A 111 -6.32 8.18 -9.41
CA ALA A 111 -5.21 8.60 -10.26
C ALA A 111 -3.93 7.74 -10.20
N ASP A 112 -3.99 6.65 -9.43
CA ASP A 112 -3.01 5.56 -9.38
C ASP A 112 -3.76 4.22 -9.34
N LEU A 113 -4.82 4.06 -10.14
CA LEU A 113 -5.67 2.86 -10.08
C LEU A 113 -5.16 1.78 -11.03
N TRP A 114 -4.53 0.75 -10.48
CA TRP A 114 -4.08 -0.46 -11.18
C TRP A 114 -4.33 -1.65 -10.27
N THR A 115 -4.22 -2.89 -10.78
CA THR A 115 -4.66 -4.10 -10.08
C THR A 115 -4.04 -4.28 -8.69
N ASN A 116 -2.82 -3.80 -8.49
CA ASN A 116 -2.10 -3.92 -7.21
C ASN A 116 -2.56 -2.94 -6.13
N ASN A 117 -3.36 -1.94 -6.49
CA ASN A 117 -3.97 -0.97 -5.57
C ASN A 117 -5.44 -1.34 -5.26
N ILE A 118 -5.85 -2.59 -5.55
CA ILE A 118 -7.15 -3.15 -5.22
C ILE A 118 -6.93 -4.36 -4.29
N MET A 119 -7.50 -4.32 -3.09
CA MET A 119 -7.53 -5.47 -2.19
C MET A 119 -8.87 -6.18 -2.30
N PHE A 120 -8.83 -7.50 -2.47
CA PHE A 120 -10.02 -8.34 -2.59
C PHE A 120 -10.24 -9.14 -1.30
N GLN A 121 -11.48 -9.15 -0.82
CA GLN A 121 -11.91 -10.07 0.23
C GLN A 121 -12.34 -11.38 -0.40
N TYR A 122 -11.87 -12.48 0.17
CA TYR A 122 -12.22 -13.84 -0.25
C TYR A 122 -12.95 -14.57 0.87
N ASP A 123 -14.01 -15.29 0.52
CA ASP A 123 -14.64 -16.24 1.44
C ASP A 123 -13.80 -17.52 1.62
N SER A 124 -14.33 -18.46 2.43
CA SER A 124 -13.72 -19.78 2.65
C SER A 124 -13.56 -20.61 1.37
N SER A 125 -14.36 -20.32 0.34
CA SER A 125 -14.34 -20.99 -0.96
C SER A 125 -13.49 -20.26 -2.00
N LYS A 126 -12.73 -19.23 -1.58
CA LYS A 126 -11.89 -18.38 -2.46
C LYS A 126 -12.70 -17.61 -3.51
N VAL A 127 -13.97 -17.35 -3.24
CA VAL A 127 -14.80 -16.45 -4.06
C VAL A 127 -14.62 -15.02 -3.55
N ILE A 128 -14.48 -14.07 -4.47
CA ILE A 128 -14.39 -12.65 -4.13
C ILE A 128 -15.76 -12.19 -3.62
N THR A 129 -15.81 -11.72 -2.38
CA THR A 129 -17.04 -11.21 -1.76
C THR A 129 -17.11 -9.70 -1.70
N ASP A 130 -15.95 -9.03 -1.66
CA ASP A 130 -15.85 -7.57 -1.56
C ASP A 130 -14.49 -7.09 -2.09
N CYS A 131 -14.36 -5.79 -2.33
CA CYS A 131 -13.07 -5.17 -2.62
C CYS A 131 -12.97 -3.75 -2.07
N ILE A 132 -11.73 -3.34 -1.77
CA ILE A 132 -11.41 -1.98 -1.37
C ILE A 132 -10.24 -1.44 -2.21
N LEU A 133 -10.26 -0.15 -2.50
CA LEU A 133 -9.14 0.54 -3.12
C LEU A 133 -8.17 1.04 -2.05
N VAL A 134 -6.87 0.98 -2.33
CA VAL A 134 -5.79 1.40 -1.43
C VAL A 134 -4.75 2.24 -2.17
N ASP A 135 -3.91 2.96 -1.43
CA ASP A 135 -2.83 3.80 -1.97
C ASP A 135 -3.30 5.06 -2.75
N TYR A 136 -4.06 5.91 -2.06
CA TYR A 136 -4.59 7.19 -2.58
C TYR A 136 -3.53 8.30 -2.69
N GLN A 137 -2.25 7.97 -2.89
CA GLN A 137 -1.14 8.93 -2.90
C GLN A 137 -1.22 9.97 -4.04
N LEU A 138 -1.97 9.67 -5.13
CA LEU A 138 -2.14 10.55 -6.29
C LEU A 138 -3.55 11.14 -6.44
N VAL A 139 -4.45 10.97 -5.48
CA VAL A 139 -5.86 11.40 -5.59
C VAL A 139 -5.99 12.79 -6.21
N GLY A 140 -6.87 12.90 -7.20
CA GLY A 140 -7.02 14.12 -7.99
C GLY A 140 -8.45 14.34 -8.48
N TYR A 141 -8.80 15.60 -8.76
CA TYR A 141 -10.09 15.95 -9.36
C TYR A 141 -9.91 16.09 -10.88
N CYS A 142 -10.08 14.98 -11.59
CA CYS A 142 -9.79 14.86 -13.02
C CYS A 142 -10.85 14.00 -13.73
N PRO A 143 -10.82 13.86 -15.07
CA PRO A 143 -11.76 13.01 -15.77
C PRO A 143 -11.67 11.55 -15.32
N PRO A 144 -12.80 10.84 -15.13
CA PRO A 144 -12.81 9.45 -14.66
C PRO A 144 -12.12 8.47 -15.62
N SER A 145 -11.88 8.90 -16.86
CA SER A 145 -11.08 8.14 -17.83
C SER A 145 -9.64 7.91 -17.37
N VAL A 146 -9.11 8.72 -16.44
CA VAL A 146 -7.77 8.52 -15.87
C VAL A 146 -7.70 7.17 -15.15
N ASP A 147 -8.66 6.89 -14.25
CA ASP A 147 -8.73 5.64 -13.51
C ASP A 147 -9.09 4.45 -14.40
N VAL A 148 -10.01 4.64 -15.36
CA VAL A 148 -10.38 3.57 -16.30
C VAL A 148 -9.20 3.19 -17.19
N TYR A 149 -8.45 4.19 -17.68
CA TYR A 149 -7.26 3.95 -18.50
C TYR A 149 -6.17 3.24 -17.71
N SER A 150 -5.85 3.72 -16.49
CA SER A 150 -4.82 3.09 -15.66
C SER A 150 -5.21 1.64 -15.32
N MET A 151 -6.48 1.37 -14.99
CA MET A 151 -6.92 0.02 -14.65
C MET A 151 -6.82 -0.98 -15.82
N ILE A 152 -6.96 -0.52 -17.07
CA ILE A 152 -6.94 -1.39 -18.24
C ILE A 152 -5.52 -1.59 -18.79
N PHE A 153 -4.67 -0.56 -18.70
CA PHE A 153 -3.40 -0.51 -19.43
C PHE A 153 -2.13 -0.53 -18.55
N ILE A 154 -2.27 -0.42 -17.23
CA ILE A 154 -1.15 -0.46 -16.26
C ILE A 154 -1.28 -1.71 -15.40
#